data_AF-A0A9X3E9J3-F1
#
_entry.id   AF-A0A9X3E9J3-F1
#
_cell.length_a   1.000
_cell.length_b   1.000
_cell.length_c   1.000
_cell.angle_alpha   90.00
_cell.angle_beta   90.00
_cell.angle_gamma   90.00
#
_symmetry.space_group_name_H-M   'P 1'
#
loop_
_entity.id
_entity.type
_entity.pdbx_description
1 polymer ?
#
loop_
_entity_poly.entity_id
_entity_poly.type
_entity_poly.pdbx_seq_one_letter_code
_entity_poly.pdbx_strand_id
1 'polypeptide(L)'
;MTNFFNPSGAALTSNKDDWETPSLLFRKLNEKYSFDLDAAASDENHKVDNYFTANDDALKQKWGGNVFVNPPYGRNIRVWVEKAYQESVRDPNRKIVMLVPSRTDTSYWHDFIFPHADIEFIRGRLKFEVNGQAGNPAPFPSAIVVFGKEETCLKQ
;
A
#
# COMPACT_ATOMS: atom_id res chain seq x y z
N MET A 1 -6.27 -46.11 -2.62
CA MET A 1 -5.18 -45.23 -2.14
C MET A 1 -4.49 -44.64 -3.35
N THR A 2 -4.82 -43.40 -3.70
CA THR A 2 -4.25 -42.70 -4.85
C THR A 2 -3.56 -41.45 -4.34
N ASN A 3 -2.25 -41.40 -4.54
CA ASN A 3 -1.36 -40.31 -4.12
C ASN A 3 -1.74 -39.01 -4.85
N PHE A 4 -2.21 -38.01 -4.09
CA PHE A 4 -2.33 -36.63 -4.57
C PHE A 4 -1.23 -35.78 -3.93
N PHE A 5 -0.02 -35.88 -4.48
CA PHE A 5 0.98 -34.83 -4.36
C PHE A 5 1.71 -34.72 -5.70
N ASN A 6 1.49 -33.61 -6.40
CA ASN A 6 2.33 -33.17 -7.50
C ASN A 6 2.70 -31.71 -7.22
N PRO A 7 3.84 -31.43 -6.58
CA PRO A 7 4.27 -30.07 -6.28
C PRO A 7 5.06 -29.55 -7.47
N SER A 8 4.37 -29.01 -8.45
CA SER A 8 5.00 -28.26 -9.54
C SER A 8 4.22 -26.99 -9.80
N GLY A 9 4.30 -26.07 -8.85
CA GLY A 9 3.99 -24.66 -9.02
C GLY A 9 5.26 -23.88 -8.74
N ALA A 10 6.09 -23.71 -9.78
CA ALA A 10 7.33 -22.97 -9.70
C ALA A 10 7.11 -21.59 -9.07
N ALA A 11 7.98 -21.21 -8.13
CA ALA A 11 8.09 -19.84 -7.65
C ALA A 11 8.43 -18.92 -8.82
N LEU A 12 7.44 -18.18 -9.32
CA LEU A 12 7.66 -17.05 -10.21
C LEU A 12 8.22 -15.90 -9.36
N THR A 13 9.52 -15.90 -9.11
CA THR A 13 10.23 -14.71 -8.66
C THR A 13 10.48 -13.84 -9.88
N SER A 14 9.48 -13.05 -10.31
CA SER A 14 9.76 -11.94 -11.22
C SER A 14 10.37 -10.81 -10.39
N ASN A 15 11.66 -10.55 -10.59
CA ASN A 15 12.40 -9.40 -10.05
C ASN A 15 11.90 -8.06 -10.64
N LYS A 16 10.61 -7.78 -10.53
CA LYS A 16 10.01 -6.51 -10.91
C LYS A 16 9.07 -6.10 -9.80
N ASP A 17 9.64 -5.45 -8.78
CA ASP A 17 8.91 -4.80 -7.70
C ASP A 17 8.43 -3.39 -8.11
N ASP A 18 8.63 -3.00 -9.38
CA ASP A 18 8.34 -1.67 -9.92
C ASP A 18 6.86 -1.48 -10.33
N TRP A 19 5.94 -2.19 -9.68
CA TRP A 19 4.51 -2.09 -10.01
C TRP A 19 3.98 -0.70 -9.68
N GLU A 20 3.45 -0.02 -10.69
CA GLU A 20 2.90 1.32 -10.51
C GLU A 20 1.43 1.26 -10.08
N THR A 21 1.05 2.18 -9.19
CA THR A 21 -0.36 2.36 -8.83
C THR A 21 -1.15 2.85 -10.03
N PRO A 22 -2.30 2.23 -10.37
CA PRO A 22 -3.13 2.68 -11.48
C PRO A 22 -3.50 4.16 -11.36
N SER A 23 -3.26 4.92 -12.41
CA SER A 23 -3.30 6.39 -12.37
C SER A 23 -4.67 6.93 -11.95
N LEU A 24 -5.75 6.28 -12.37
CA LEU A 24 -7.12 6.65 -11.96
C LEU A 24 -7.38 6.39 -10.47
N LEU A 25 -6.84 5.30 -9.92
CA LEU A 25 -6.97 4.98 -8.51
C LEU A 25 -6.21 6.01 -7.68
N PHE A 26 -4.94 6.26 -8.03
CA PHE A 26 -4.12 7.25 -7.34
C PHE A 26 -4.79 8.63 -7.36
N ARG A 27 -5.24 9.11 -8.53
CA ARG A 27 -5.88 10.42 -8.65
C ARG A 27 -7.08 10.58 -7.72
N LYS A 28 -7.96 9.58 -7.62
CA LYS A 28 -9.12 9.62 -6.72
C LYS A 28 -8.71 9.68 -5.24
N LEU A 29 -7.69 8.92 -4.86
CA LEU A 29 -7.16 8.95 -3.51
C LEU A 29 -6.52 10.32 -3.23
N ASN A 30 -5.77 10.87 -4.18
CA ASN A 30 -5.13 12.17 -4.01
C ASN A 30 -6.15 13.32 -3.96
N GLU A 31 -7.23 13.26 -4.75
CA GLU A 31 -8.35 14.20 -4.65
C GLU A 31 -9.02 14.17 -3.25
N LYS A 32 -9.02 13.02 -2.58
CA LYS A 32 -9.61 12.83 -1.25
C LYS A 32 -8.66 13.21 -0.10
N TYR A 33 -7.38 12.91 -0.24
CA TYR A 33 -6.42 12.97 0.87
C TYR A 33 -5.29 13.97 0.67
N SER A 34 -5.12 14.55 -0.52
CA SER A 34 -4.09 15.56 -0.83
C SER A 34 -2.70 15.16 -0.34
N PHE A 35 -2.07 14.18 -1.00
CA PHE A 35 -0.81 13.60 -0.57
C PHE A 35 0.38 14.58 -0.74
N ASP A 36 1.22 14.62 0.28
CA ASP A 36 2.47 15.38 0.33
C ASP A 36 3.71 14.48 0.12
N LEU A 37 3.57 13.16 0.27
CA LEU A 37 4.67 12.20 0.18
C LEU A 37 4.22 10.90 -0.49
N ASP A 38 5.01 10.41 -1.45
CA ASP A 38 4.98 9.03 -1.92
C ASP A 38 6.14 8.24 -1.29
N ALA A 39 5.84 7.43 -0.27
CA ALA A 39 6.88 6.83 0.56
C ALA A 39 7.51 5.55 -0.05
N ALA A 40 6.99 5.04 -1.16
CA ALA A 40 7.47 3.81 -1.78
C ALA A 40 7.44 3.93 -3.31
N ALA A 41 8.40 4.68 -3.85
CA ALA A 41 8.47 5.02 -5.26
C ALA A 41 9.89 4.81 -5.84
N SER A 42 10.04 5.27 -7.07
CA SER A 42 11.28 5.43 -7.85
C SER A 42 11.21 6.78 -8.57
N ASP A 43 12.33 7.21 -9.14
CA ASP A 43 12.40 8.44 -9.93
C ASP A 43 11.46 8.41 -11.15
N GLU A 44 11.07 7.21 -11.61
CA GLU A 44 10.22 7.01 -12.78
C GLU A 44 8.72 6.86 -12.46
N ASN A 45 8.35 6.45 -11.24
CA ASN A 45 6.96 6.08 -10.93
C ASN A 45 6.31 6.84 -9.78
N HIS A 46 7.03 7.78 -9.16
CA HIS A 46 6.51 8.62 -8.08
C HIS A 46 5.20 9.30 -8.47
N LYS A 47 4.27 9.42 -7.51
CA LYS A 47 2.94 10.00 -7.76
C LYS A 47 2.78 11.43 -7.25
N VAL A 48 3.76 11.94 -6.50
CA VAL A 48 3.90 13.35 -6.09
C VAL A 48 5.37 13.76 -6.12
N ASP A 49 5.67 15.06 -6.09
CA ASP A 49 7.04 15.60 -6.26
C ASP A 49 8.00 15.25 -5.11
N ASN A 50 7.46 15.01 -3.90
CA ASN A 50 8.24 14.60 -2.74
C ASN A 50 8.06 13.09 -2.52
N TYR A 51 9.13 12.31 -2.68
CA TYR A 51 9.06 10.87 -2.65
C TYR A 51 10.34 10.24 -2.10
N PHE A 52 10.24 8.99 -1.68
CA PHE A 52 11.39 8.17 -1.31
C PHE A 52 11.61 7.05 -2.32
N THR A 53 12.87 6.86 -2.69
CA THR A 53 13.35 5.74 -3.48
C THR A 53 13.85 4.61 -2.58
N ALA A 54 14.21 3.47 -3.19
CA ALA A 54 14.89 2.39 -2.48
C ALA A 54 16.19 2.83 -1.79
N ASN A 55 16.88 3.86 -2.31
CA ASN A 55 18.13 4.38 -1.74
C ASN A 55 17.91 5.22 -0.47
N ASP A 56 16.74 5.84 -0.32
CA ASP A 56 16.42 6.68 0.83
C ASP A 56 16.04 5.87 2.07
N ASP A 57 15.67 4.59 1.90
CA ASP A 57 15.18 3.70 2.96
C ASP A 57 14.06 4.36 3.78
N ALA A 58 12.89 4.52 3.16
CA ALA A 58 11.73 5.19 3.75
C ALA A 58 11.33 4.67 5.14
N LEU A 59 11.66 3.41 5.48
CA LEU A 59 11.40 2.82 6.79
C LEU A 59 12.19 3.50 7.91
N LYS A 60 13.37 4.06 7.59
CA LYS A 60 14.23 4.84 8.50
C LYS A 60 13.92 6.34 8.48
N GLN A 61 13.18 6.83 7.49
CA GLN A 61 12.85 8.23 7.36
C GLN A 61 11.67 8.65 8.26
N LYS A 62 11.59 9.94 8.57
CA LYS A 62 10.37 10.53 9.14
C LYS A 62 9.42 10.88 7.99
N TRP A 63 8.16 10.45 8.10
CA TRP A 63 7.17 10.77 7.07
C TRP A 63 6.49 12.09 7.41
N GLY A 64 6.33 12.97 6.42
CA GLY A 64 5.75 14.31 6.54
C GLY A 64 4.44 14.41 5.77
N GLY A 65 3.46 15.14 6.32
CA GLY A 65 2.18 15.39 5.64
C GLY A 65 1.32 14.15 5.43
N ASN A 66 0.38 14.22 4.49
CA ASN A 66 -0.41 13.07 4.07
C ASN A 66 0.42 12.18 3.14
N VAL A 67 0.41 10.87 3.39
CA VAL A 67 1.36 9.94 2.80
C VAL A 67 0.61 8.89 1.99
N PHE A 68 1.06 8.67 0.76
CA PHE A 68 0.69 7.51 -0.04
C PHE A 68 1.78 6.44 0.06
N VAL A 69 1.36 5.17 0.15
CA VAL A 69 2.28 4.03 0.20
C VAL A 69 1.76 2.91 -0.68
N ASN A 70 2.46 2.62 -1.77
CA ASN A 70 2.34 1.36 -2.52
C ASN A 70 3.62 0.54 -2.31
N PRO A 71 3.77 -0.15 -1.15
CA PRO A 71 5.05 -0.72 -0.77
C PRO A 71 5.42 -1.90 -1.68
N PRO A 72 6.71 -2.28 -1.77
CA PRO A 72 7.10 -3.53 -2.42
C PRO A 72 6.39 -4.71 -1.76
N TYR A 73 5.73 -5.53 -2.57
CA TYR A 73 4.94 -6.66 -2.06
C TYR A 73 5.85 -7.85 -1.77
N GLY A 74 5.62 -8.53 -0.64
CA GLY A 74 6.39 -9.70 -0.28
C GLY A 74 6.56 -9.84 1.23
N ARG A 75 7.69 -10.41 1.64
CA ARG A 75 7.95 -10.78 3.04
C ARG A 75 7.96 -9.58 3.99
N ASN A 76 8.29 -8.39 3.49
CA ASN A 76 8.50 -7.21 4.32
C ASN A 76 7.26 -6.30 4.45
N ILE A 77 6.11 -6.69 3.88
CA ILE A 77 4.91 -5.84 3.92
C ILE A 77 4.45 -5.53 5.35
N ARG A 78 4.65 -6.46 6.29
CA ARG A 78 4.37 -6.25 7.71
C ARG A 78 5.10 -5.02 8.27
N VAL A 79 6.37 -4.83 7.91
CA VAL A 79 7.20 -3.74 8.41
C VAL A 79 6.70 -2.39 7.89
N TRP A 80 6.23 -2.34 6.64
CA TRP A 80 5.60 -1.14 6.07
C TRP A 80 4.29 -0.78 6.76
N VAL A 81 3.43 -1.77 7.03
CA VAL A 81 2.16 -1.56 7.73
C VAL A 81 2.40 -1.11 9.17
N GLU A 82 3.34 -1.73 9.87
CA GLU A 82 3.75 -1.32 11.21
C GLU A 82 4.31 0.11 11.20
N LYS A 83 5.18 0.45 10.24
CA LYS A 83 5.72 1.81 10.08
C LYS A 83 4.60 2.83 9.86
N ALA A 84 3.64 2.55 8.98
CA ALA A 84 2.49 3.41 8.72
C ALA A 84 1.67 3.65 9.99
N TYR A 85 1.39 2.58 10.74
CA TYR A 85 0.73 2.70 12.04
C TYR A 85 1.52 3.61 13.00
N GLN A 86 2.82 3.38 13.17
CA GLN A 86 3.65 4.18 14.09
C GLN A 86 3.72 5.66 13.69
N GLU A 87 3.85 5.97 12.39
CA GLU A 87 3.83 7.37 11.92
C GLU A 87 2.43 8.01 12.11
N SER A 88 1.34 7.24 11.99
CA SER A 88 -0.02 7.75 12.26
C SER A 88 -0.26 8.05 13.75
N VAL A 89 0.36 7.28 14.65
CA VAL A 89 0.30 7.54 16.09
C VAL A 89 1.10 8.80 16.45
N ARG A 90 2.20 9.05 15.73
CA ARG A 90 3.04 10.24 15.93
C ARG A 90 2.33 11.54 15.55
N ASP A 91 1.57 11.54 14.46
CA ASP A 91 0.73 12.68 14.07
C ASP A 91 -0.65 12.20 13.62
N PRO A 92 -1.63 12.14 14.56
CA PRO A 92 -2.96 11.59 14.28
C PRO A 92 -3.79 12.38 13.27
N ASN A 93 -3.39 13.61 12.95
CA ASN A 93 -4.11 14.48 12.01
C ASN A 93 -3.70 14.21 10.56
N ARG A 94 -2.64 13.43 10.32
CA ARG A 94 -2.21 13.02 8.99
C ARG A 94 -2.95 11.78 8.53
N LYS A 95 -3.07 11.65 7.21
CA LYS A 95 -3.60 10.47 6.54
C LYS A 95 -2.47 9.70 5.90
N ILE A 96 -2.31 8.45 6.33
CA ILE A 96 -1.38 7.51 5.69
C ILE A 96 -2.23 6.47 4.99
N VAL A 97 -2.19 6.50 3.66
CA VAL A 97 -3.02 5.69 2.77
C VAL A 97 -2.15 4.66 2.08
N MET A 98 -2.41 3.40 2.37
CA MET A 98 -1.67 2.27 1.82
C MET A 98 -2.51 1.48 0.83
N LEU A 99 -1.89 1.09 -0.29
CA LEU A 99 -2.42 0.07 -1.20
C LEU A 99 -1.75 -1.27 -0.89
N VAL A 100 -2.50 -2.22 -0.31
CA VAL A 100 -1.95 -3.51 0.15
C VAL A 100 -2.78 -4.70 -0.34
N PRO A 101 -2.18 -5.91 -0.45
CA PRO A 101 -2.94 -7.14 -0.63
C PRO A 101 -3.91 -7.37 0.54
N SER A 102 -5.15 -7.72 0.21
CA SER A 102 -6.20 -8.06 1.18
C SER A 102 -6.01 -9.49 1.71
N ARG A 103 -4.96 -9.65 2.52
CA ARG A 103 -4.60 -10.90 3.21
C ARG A 103 -5.05 -10.84 4.67
N THR A 104 -6.37 -10.75 4.84
CA THR A 104 -7.03 -10.48 6.12
C THR A 104 -6.76 -11.53 7.20
N ASP A 105 -6.21 -12.68 6.83
CA ASP A 105 -5.77 -13.78 7.70
C ASP A 105 -4.38 -13.58 8.32
N THR A 106 -3.59 -12.63 7.81
CA THR A 106 -2.20 -12.43 8.25
C THR A 106 -2.11 -11.61 9.53
N SER A 107 -1.07 -11.87 10.33
CA SER A 107 -0.88 -11.21 11.63
C SER A 107 -0.83 -9.68 11.54
N TYR A 108 -0.22 -9.10 10.50
CA TYR A 108 -0.15 -7.63 10.39
C TYR A 108 -1.51 -6.98 10.13
N TRP A 109 -2.47 -7.71 9.54
CA TRP A 109 -3.86 -7.24 9.45
C TRP A 109 -4.51 -7.19 10.83
N HIS A 110 -4.32 -8.22 11.64
CA HIS A 110 -4.89 -8.30 12.98
C HIS A 110 -4.22 -7.36 13.99
N ASP A 111 -2.90 -7.22 13.93
CA ASP A 111 -2.13 -6.46 14.90
C ASP A 111 -2.23 -4.95 14.64
N PHE A 112 -2.29 -4.53 13.37
CA PHE A 112 -2.15 -3.12 13.00
C PHE A 112 -3.33 -2.58 12.19
N ILE A 113 -3.89 -3.33 11.24
CA ILE A 113 -4.92 -2.79 10.34
C ILE A 113 -6.30 -2.77 11.01
N PHE A 114 -6.84 -3.93 11.39
CA PHE A 114 -8.19 -4.02 11.97
C PHE A 114 -8.42 -3.15 13.20
N PRO A 115 -7.45 -2.98 14.12
CA PRO A 115 -7.70 -2.17 15.32
C PRO A 115 -7.51 -0.66 15.09
N HIS A 116 -6.84 -0.23 14.00
CA HIS A 116 -6.31 1.13 13.91
C HIS A 116 -6.47 1.83 12.56
N ALA A 117 -7.06 1.18 11.56
CA ALA A 117 -7.21 1.75 10.22
C ALA A 117 -8.63 1.55 9.65
N ASP A 118 -9.02 2.50 8.80
CA ASP A 118 -10.18 2.34 7.92
C ASP A 118 -9.78 1.49 6.71
N ILE A 119 -10.72 0.69 6.21
CA ILE A 119 -10.45 -0.30 5.15
C ILE A 119 -11.49 -0.12 4.03
N GLU A 120 -11.00 0.06 2.81
CA GLU A 120 -11.82 0.01 1.59
C GLU A 120 -11.35 -1.13 0.69
N PHE A 121 -12.17 -2.17 0.56
CA PHE A 121 -11.87 -3.30 -0.33
C PHE A 121 -12.12 -2.91 -1.79
N ILE A 122 -11.16 -3.22 -2.66
CA ILE A 122 -11.30 -2.97 -4.10
C ILE A 122 -12.08 -4.13 -4.73
N ARG A 123 -13.17 -3.81 -5.44
CA ARG A 123 -13.93 -4.81 -6.19
C ARG A 123 -13.14 -5.29 -7.41
N GLY A 124 -12.80 -6.58 -7.43
CA GLY A 124 -12.09 -7.22 -8.54
C GLY A 124 -10.57 -7.26 -8.34
N ARG A 125 -9.84 -7.70 -9.37
CA ARG A 125 -8.38 -7.74 -9.37
C ARG A 125 -7.83 -6.46 -9.98
N LEU A 126 -7.03 -5.73 -9.21
CA LEU A 126 -6.39 -4.51 -9.67
C LEU A 126 -5.39 -4.85 -10.80
N LYS A 127 -5.37 -4.04 -11.86
CA LYS A 127 -4.36 -4.14 -12.92
C LYS A 127 -3.32 -3.06 -12.67
N PHE A 128 -2.21 -3.42 -12.05
CA PHE A 128 -1.10 -2.49 -11.83
C PHE A 128 -0.51 -2.02 -13.17
N GLU A 129 0.01 -0.80 -13.18
CA GLU A 129 0.63 -0.21 -14.36
C GLU A 129 2.13 -0.57 -14.40
N VAL A 130 2.69 -0.62 -15.60
CA VAL A 130 4.14 -0.67 -15.86
C VAL A 130 4.41 0.26 -17.03
N ASN A 131 5.23 1.28 -16.83
CA ASN A 131 5.46 2.37 -17.78
C ASN A 131 4.14 3.00 -18.25
N GLY A 132 3.22 3.26 -17.31
CA GLY A 132 1.89 3.84 -17.57
C GLY A 132 0.90 2.95 -18.33
N GLN A 133 1.24 1.68 -18.60
CA GLN A 133 0.34 0.74 -19.27
C GLN A 133 -0.21 -0.30 -18.28
N ALA A 134 -1.53 -0.50 -18.31
CA ALA A 134 -2.18 -1.49 -17.45
C ALA A 134 -1.71 -2.92 -17.79
N GLY A 135 -1.19 -3.62 -16.80
CA GLY A 135 -0.78 -5.01 -16.90
C GLY A 135 -1.93 -6.00 -16.77
N ASN A 136 -1.57 -7.25 -16.46
CA ASN A 136 -2.53 -8.29 -16.13
C ASN A 136 -3.17 -8.05 -14.75
N PRO A 137 -4.39 -8.57 -14.51
CA PRO A 137 -4.98 -8.51 -13.18
C PRO A 137 -4.08 -9.18 -12.14
N ALA A 138 -3.88 -8.53 -11.01
CA ALA A 138 -3.07 -9.05 -9.92
C ALA A 138 -3.61 -10.41 -9.45
N PRO A 139 -2.72 -11.35 -9.06
CA PRO A 139 -3.14 -12.68 -8.59
C PRO A 139 -3.77 -12.66 -7.19
N PHE A 140 -3.84 -11.49 -6.54
CA PHE A 140 -4.36 -11.30 -5.18
C PHE A 140 -5.40 -10.17 -5.12
N PRO A 141 -6.31 -10.17 -4.12
CA PRO A 141 -7.18 -9.04 -3.86
C PRO A 141 -6.38 -7.87 -3.27
N SER A 142 -6.87 -6.65 -3.47
CA SER A 142 -6.25 -5.44 -2.93
C SER A 142 -7.24 -4.67 -2.05
N ALA A 143 -6.72 -3.94 -1.09
CA ALA A 143 -7.46 -3.02 -0.24
C ALA A 143 -6.70 -1.70 -0.11
N ILE A 144 -7.46 -0.62 0.07
CA ILE A 144 -6.94 0.64 0.58
C ILE A 144 -7.07 0.60 2.10
N VAL A 145 -5.98 0.88 2.78
CA VAL A 145 -5.89 0.94 4.25
C VAL A 145 -5.52 2.36 4.63
N VAL A 146 -6.27 2.98 5.52
CA VAL A 146 -6.09 4.39 5.90
C VAL A 146 -5.86 4.48 7.40
N PHE A 147 -4.66 4.89 7.78
CA PHE A 147 -4.33 5.24 9.16
C PHE A 147 -4.48 6.76 9.39
N GLY A 148 -4.84 7.14 10.62
CA GLY A 148 -5.06 8.53 11.06
C GLY A 148 -6.52 8.82 11.41
N LYS A 149 -6.77 9.74 12.33
CA LYS A 149 -8.13 10.01 12.85
C LYS A 149 -9.04 10.60 11.77
N GLU A 150 -10.28 10.13 11.65
CA GLU A 150 -11.29 10.89 10.90
C GLU A 150 -11.35 12.32 11.45
N GLU A 151 -11.45 13.30 10.54
CA GLU A 151 -11.82 14.64 10.98
C GLU A 151 -13.20 14.52 11.63
N THR A 152 -13.27 14.67 12.95
CA THR A 152 -14.52 15.00 13.62
C THR A 152 -14.95 16.36 13.09
N CYS A 153 -15.69 16.35 11.99
CA CYS A 153 -16.52 17.49 11.64
C CYS A 153 -17.49 17.63 12.82
N LEU A 154 -17.25 18.61 13.69
CA LEU A 154 -18.30 19.13 14.56
C LEU A 154 -19.38 19.61 13.59
N LYS A 155 -20.35 18.73 13.32
CA LYS A 155 -21.60 19.11 12.67
C LYS A 155 -22.26 20.10 13.62
N GLN A 156 -22.10 21.39 13.32
CA GLN A 156 -22.95 22.44 13.87
C GLN A 156 -24.36 22.27 13.32
#